data_AF-A0A523SCH5-F1
#
_entry.id   AF-A0A523SCH5-F1
#
_cell.length_a   1.000
_cell.length_b   1.000
_cell.length_c   1.000
_cell.angle_alpha   90.00
_cell.angle_beta   90.00
_cell.angle_gamma   90.00
#
_symmetry.space_group_name_H-M   'P 1'
#
loop_
_entity.id
_entity.type
_entity.pdbx_description
1 polymer ?
#
loop_
_entity_poly.entity_id
_entity_poly.type
_entity_poly.pdbx_seq_one_letter_code
_entity_poly.pdbx_strand_id
1 'polypeptide(L)'
;FDGWIITNTGATILEGDTHCTIDEPGNAYGVITVGSFNTKELPGFPTENGIGEISSFSSRGPTRDGRQKPELTAPGAWIAAALSSNSFREGLPDPMHTLLKGTSFSASHVSGVIALMLSYNPQLSNEEIRMKLTETSVSDAFTGLIPNTSWGYGKANAYEAVTSIYDPEESETYSPTVTVSSNPVSNRALFTYMLPEGTTQATLQVYNIVGALLFQQEVDPESSQYEWDLIDNLGRLLANGLYLYTIIAGGNSSEIGRLVIIR
;
A
#
# COMPACT_ATOMS: atom_id res chain seq x y z
N PHE A 1 19.79 26.33 -15.37
CA PHE A 1 20.92 27.21 -15.69
C PHE A 1 20.59 27.93 -16.96
N ASP A 2 20.63 29.25 -16.93
CA ASP A 2 20.60 30.03 -18.16
C ASP A 2 22.03 30.46 -18.47
N GLY A 3 22.42 30.29 -19.72
CA GLY A 3 23.75 30.66 -20.18
C GLY A 3 23.70 31.19 -21.59
N TRP A 4 24.52 32.20 -21.86
CA TRP A 4 24.73 32.69 -23.22
C TRP A 4 26.20 32.99 -23.46
N ILE A 5 26.60 32.76 -24.70
CA ILE A 5 27.94 33.09 -25.19
C ILE A 5 27.94 34.59 -25.47
N ILE A 6 28.78 35.32 -24.75
CA ILE A 6 28.93 36.78 -24.91
C ILE A 6 30.00 37.07 -25.97
N THR A 7 31.02 36.21 -26.06
CA THR A 7 32.11 36.32 -27.03
C THR A 7 32.60 34.94 -27.45
N ASN A 8 33.40 34.87 -28.51
CA ASN A 8 34.02 33.62 -29.00
C ASN A 8 34.94 32.93 -27.97
N THR A 9 35.23 33.59 -26.84
CA THR A 9 36.06 33.07 -25.73
C THR A 9 35.41 33.28 -24.36
N GLY A 10 34.12 33.67 -24.29
CA GLY A 10 33.48 34.05 -23.04
C GLY A 10 32.01 33.70 -23.01
N ALA A 11 31.63 32.95 -21.98
CA ALA A 11 30.24 32.63 -21.67
C ALA A 11 29.92 33.12 -20.25
N THR A 12 28.68 33.57 -20.04
CA THR A 12 28.13 33.76 -18.71
C THR A 12 27.20 32.61 -18.42
N ILE A 13 27.36 32.02 -17.23
CA ILE A 13 26.43 31.05 -16.65
C ILE A 13 25.83 31.75 -15.44
N LEU A 14 24.51 31.95 -15.47
CA LEU A 14 23.75 32.29 -14.27
C LEU A 14 23.52 31.01 -13.47
N GLU A 15 23.73 31.08 -12.16
CA GLU A 15 23.34 29.98 -11.27
C GLU A 15 21.87 29.63 -11.51
N GLY A 16 21.55 28.34 -11.49
CA GLY A 16 20.19 27.88 -11.70
C GLY A 16 19.28 28.35 -10.57
N ASP A 17 18.05 28.75 -10.92
CA ASP A 17 17.00 28.90 -9.91
C ASP A 17 16.72 27.53 -9.29
N THR A 18 16.77 27.48 -7.95
CA THR A 18 16.46 26.27 -7.19
C THR A 18 14.98 26.19 -6.80
N HIS A 19 14.19 27.21 -7.16
CA HIS A 19 12.73 27.19 -7.13
C HIS A 19 12.18 26.53 -8.41
N CYS A 20 10.97 25.98 -8.32
CA CYS A 20 10.27 25.37 -9.44
C CYS A 20 11.02 24.20 -10.12
N THR A 21 11.65 23.34 -9.31
CA THR A 21 12.45 22.19 -9.77
C THR A 21 11.65 20.88 -9.79
N ILE A 22 10.33 20.95 -9.65
CA ILE A 22 9.44 19.78 -9.77
C ILE A 22 9.36 19.36 -11.24
N ASP A 23 9.88 18.16 -11.52
CA ASP A 23 9.95 17.59 -12.86
C ASP A 23 8.64 16.91 -13.28
N GLU A 24 8.50 16.63 -14.57
CA GLU A 24 7.49 15.71 -15.09
C GLU A 24 7.81 14.25 -14.70
N PRO A 25 6.81 13.41 -14.37
CA PRO A 25 5.37 13.70 -14.29
C PRO A 25 4.93 14.22 -12.91
N GLY A 26 5.86 14.51 -11.99
CA GLY A 26 5.58 14.96 -10.62
C GLY A 26 4.86 16.31 -10.53
N ASN A 27 4.80 17.07 -11.62
CA ASN A 27 4.01 18.30 -11.72
C ASN A 27 2.54 18.06 -12.13
N ALA A 28 2.09 16.83 -12.43
CA ALA A 28 0.71 16.56 -12.83
C ALA A 28 -0.30 16.83 -11.71
N TYR A 29 -1.55 17.16 -12.06
CA TYR A 29 -2.61 17.51 -11.09
C TYR A 29 -3.04 16.30 -10.24
N GLY A 30 -3.24 15.15 -10.88
CA GLY A 30 -3.79 13.95 -10.24
C GLY A 30 -2.80 13.08 -9.47
N VAL A 31 -1.49 13.33 -9.58
CA VAL A 31 -0.47 12.51 -8.91
C VAL A 31 -0.16 13.01 -7.50
N ILE A 32 0.25 12.10 -6.63
CA ILE A 32 0.85 12.42 -5.33
C ILE A 32 2.36 12.47 -5.52
N THR A 33 2.94 13.66 -5.32
CA THR A 33 4.36 13.95 -5.50
C THR A 33 5.04 13.97 -4.15
N VAL A 34 6.16 13.26 -4.05
CA VAL A 34 6.82 13.00 -2.77
C VAL A 34 8.25 13.52 -2.79
N GLY A 35 8.56 14.44 -1.88
CA GLY A 35 9.92 14.91 -1.63
C GLY A 35 10.70 13.97 -0.71
N SER A 36 12.01 14.19 -0.60
CA SER A 36 12.90 13.33 0.19
C SER A 36 13.47 14.06 1.40
N PHE A 37 13.51 13.36 2.54
CA PHE A 37 14.28 13.78 3.70
C PHE A 37 15.21 12.67 4.18
N ASN A 38 16.22 13.07 4.95
CA ASN A 38 17.27 12.19 5.44
C ASN A 38 16.85 11.53 6.75
N THR A 39 16.95 10.21 6.84
CA THR A 39 16.69 9.46 8.09
C THR A 39 17.93 8.83 8.69
N LYS A 40 19.04 8.79 7.93
CA LYS A 40 20.24 8.05 8.29
C LYS A 40 21.46 8.77 7.74
N GLU A 41 22.53 8.68 8.50
CA GLU A 41 23.88 9.02 8.08
C GLU A 41 24.78 7.84 8.46
N LEU A 42 25.57 7.33 7.53
CA LEU A 42 26.40 6.15 7.74
C LEU A 42 27.84 6.44 7.29
N PRO A 43 28.87 5.84 7.93
CA PRO A 43 30.25 5.93 7.45
C PRO A 43 30.36 5.47 5.99
N GLY A 44 30.95 6.31 5.13
CA GLY A 44 31.04 6.06 3.68
C GLY A 44 29.79 6.43 2.88
N PHE A 45 28.69 6.78 3.54
CA PHE A 45 27.42 7.23 2.94
C PHE A 45 26.94 8.52 3.64
N PRO A 46 27.67 9.63 3.46
CA PRO A 46 27.32 10.89 4.10
C PRO A 46 26.03 11.46 3.49
N THR A 47 25.25 12.15 4.30
CA THR A 47 24.18 13.02 3.79
C THR A 47 24.70 14.45 3.73
N GLU A 48 24.37 15.17 2.65
CA GLU A 48 24.80 16.57 2.50
C GLU A 48 24.11 17.48 3.52
N ASN A 49 22.89 17.13 3.92
CA ASN A 49 22.15 17.75 5.02
C ASN A 49 22.02 16.76 6.19
N GLY A 50 21.80 17.22 7.41
CA GLY A 50 21.70 16.37 8.60
C GLY A 50 20.50 15.42 8.62
N ILE A 51 20.48 14.52 9.59
CA ILE A 51 19.34 13.64 9.86
C ILE A 51 18.12 14.48 10.24
N GLY A 52 16.97 14.19 9.62
CA GLY A 52 15.73 14.91 9.78
C GLY A 52 15.56 16.07 8.79
N GLU A 53 16.64 16.52 8.14
CA GLU A 53 16.59 17.60 7.15
C GLU A 53 16.13 17.11 5.78
N ILE A 54 15.66 18.05 4.95
CA ILE A 54 15.31 17.77 3.56
C ILE A 54 16.57 17.27 2.83
N SER A 55 16.43 16.29 1.94
CA SER A 55 17.56 15.84 1.13
C SER A 55 17.97 16.94 0.16
N SER A 56 19.27 17.19 -0.01
CA SER A 56 19.78 18.24 -0.90
C SER A 56 19.32 18.10 -2.36
N PHE A 57 19.10 16.86 -2.81
CA PHE A 57 18.60 16.51 -4.14
C PHE A 57 17.07 16.58 -4.27
N SER A 58 16.33 16.83 -3.19
CA SER A 58 14.86 16.87 -3.26
C SER A 58 14.41 18.11 -4.02
N SER A 59 13.72 17.92 -5.14
CA SER A 59 13.08 19.00 -5.88
C SER A 59 12.11 19.80 -5.00
N ARG A 60 11.97 21.08 -5.34
CA ARG A 60 11.17 22.06 -4.61
C ARG A 60 10.19 22.72 -5.56
N GLY A 61 8.97 22.92 -5.09
CA GLY A 61 7.95 23.64 -5.81
C GLY A 61 8.17 25.16 -5.82
N PRO A 62 7.13 25.91 -6.24
CA PRO A 62 5.87 25.39 -6.77
C PRO A 62 6.07 24.72 -8.14
N THR A 63 5.00 24.19 -8.75
CA THR A 63 5.05 23.92 -10.19
C THR A 63 5.18 25.24 -10.98
N ARG A 64 5.50 25.16 -12.28
CA ARG A 64 5.62 26.36 -13.13
C ARG A 64 4.34 27.22 -13.20
N ASP A 65 3.18 26.62 -12.97
CA ASP A 65 1.88 27.29 -12.87
C ASP A 65 1.47 27.65 -11.42
N GLY A 66 2.38 27.53 -10.46
CA GLY A 66 2.19 28.01 -9.08
C GLY A 66 1.49 27.04 -8.13
N ARG A 67 1.22 25.79 -8.54
CA ARG A 67 0.61 24.79 -7.65
C ARG A 67 1.59 24.32 -6.58
N GLN A 68 1.05 24.04 -5.40
CA GLN A 68 1.79 23.44 -4.29
C GLN A 68 2.26 22.03 -4.67
N LYS A 69 3.57 21.83 -4.70
CA LYS A 69 4.26 20.54 -4.83
C LYS A 69 5.59 20.60 -4.05
N PRO A 70 6.08 19.49 -3.48
CA PRO A 70 5.41 18.19 -3.38
C PRO A 70 4.16 18.26 -2.46
N GLU A 71 3.35 17.20 -2.44
CA GLU A 71 2.29 17.03 -1.44
C GLU A 71 2.86 16.70 -0.06
N LEU A 72 3.90 15.87 0.02
CA LEU A 72 4.51 15.49 1.30
C LEU A 72 5.93 15.01 1.08
N THR A 73 6.66 14.76 2.16
CA THR A 73 7.99 14.15 2.09
C THR A 73 8.03 12.80 2.80
N ALA A 74 8.93 11.93 2.34
CA ALA A 74 9.17 10.62 2.94
C ALA A 74 10.67 10.29 2.93
N PRO A 75 11.13 9.30 3.71
CA PRO A 75 12.52 8.89 3.71
C PRO A 75 13.03 8.51 2.31
N GLY A 76 14.13 9.14 1.87
CA GLY A 76 14.67 8.88 0.54
C GLY A 76 16.19 8.91 0.42
N ALA A 77 16.92 9.19 1.50
CA ALA A 77 18.39 9.10 1.50
C ALA A 77 18.88 7.85 2.22
N TRP A 78 19.79 7.12 1.55
CA TRP A 78 20.45 5.91 2.07
C TRP A 78 19.45 4.86 2.58
N ILE A 79 18.47 4.57 1.73
CA ILE A 79 17.47 3.53 1.95
C ILE A 79 18.06 2.19 1.54
N ALA A 80 18.03 1.22 2.46
CA ALA A 80 18.38 -0.16 2.16
C ALA A 80 17.19 -0.81 1.45
N ALA A 81 17.41 -1.33 0.25
CA ALA A 81 16.39 -1.98 -0.55
C ALA A 81 16.95 -3.25 -1.21
N ALA A 82 16.07 -4.13 -1.69
CA ALA A 82 16.47 -5.35 -2.37
C ALA A 82 17.36 -5.05 -3.58
N LEU A 83 18.46 -5.79 -3.71
CA LEU A 83 19.37 -5.75 -4.83
C LEU A 83 18.98 -6.81 -5.84
N SER A 84 18.76 -6.40 -7.10
CA SER A 84 18.52 -7.35 -8.19
C SER A 84 19.73 -8.27 -8.38
N SER A 85 19.49 -9.56 -8.59
CA SER A 85 20.53 -10.55 -8.92
C SER A 85 21.28 -10.26 -10.22
N ASN A 86 20.70 -9.43 -11.10
CA ASN A 86 21.32 -8.99 -12.36
C ASN A 86 21.95 -7.59 -12.25
N SER A 87 22.02 -7.01 -11.06
CA SER A 87 22.61 -5.71 -10.84
C SER A 87 24.13 -5.76 -10.98
N PHE A 88 24.72 -4.71 -11.56
CA PHE A 88 26.17 -4.50 -11.57
C PHE A 88 26.70 -3.92 -10.25
N ARG A 89 25.82 -3.61 -9.29
CA ARG A 89 26.19 -3.06 -7.98
C ARG A 89 26.53 -4.19 -7.02
N GLU A 90 27.51 -3.93 -6.16
CA GLU A 90 27.76 -4.77 -4.99
C GLU A 90 26.69 -4.54 -3.91
N GLY A 91 26.38 -5.61 -3.17
CA GLY A 91 25.42 -5.56 -2.09
C GLY A 91 25.99 -4.93 -0.82
N LEU A 92 25.16 -4.14 -0.15
CA LEU A 92 25.44 -3.54 1.15
C LEU A 92 24.12 -3.29 1.90
N PRO A 93 24.00 -3.68 3.18
CA PRO A 93 25.02 -4.26 4.06
C PRO A 93 25.34 -5.74 3.81
N ASP A 94 24.59 -6.39 2.92
CA ASP A 94 24.71 -7.80 2.59
C ASP A 94 24.55 -8.02 1.07
N PRO A 95 24.81 -9.23 0.54
CA PRO A 95 24.74 -9.50 -0.91
C PRO A 95 23.35 -9.32 -1.54
N MET A 96 22.28 -9.23 -0.75
CA MET A 96 20.89 -9.18 -1.22
C MET A 96 20.28 -7.78 -1.17
N HIS A 97 20.98 -6.80 -0.61
CA HIS A 97 20.48 -5.44 -0.45
C HIS A 97 21.47 -4.39 -0.98
N THR A 98 20.99 -3.18 -1.24
CA THR A 98 21.84 -2.04 -1.58
C THR A 98 21.32 -0.78 -0.91
N LEU A 99 22.24 0.17 -0.64
CA LEU A 99 21.94 1.46 -0.06
C LEU A 99 21.96 2.53 -1.15
N LEU A 100 20.81 3.17 -1.39
CA LEU A 100 20.65 4.20 -2.43
C LEU A 100 19.92 5.43 -1.91
N LYS A 101 20.07 6.56 -2.62
CA LYS A 101 19.37 7.82 -2.34
C LYS A 101 18.61 8.31 -3.57
N GLY A 102 17.43 8.87 -3.36
CA GLY A 102 16.59 9.45 -4.41
C GLY A 102 15.13 9.56 -3.97
N THR A 103 14.41 10.54 -4.53
CA THR A 103 12.96 10.70 -4.29
C THR A 103 12.15 9.50 -4.78
N SER A 104 12.69 8.67 -5.69
CA SER A 104 12.12 7.38 -6.06
C SER A 104 11.87 6.46 -4.85
N PHE A 105 12.75 6.51 -3.84
CA PHE A 105 12.57 5.75 -2.60
C PHE A 105 11.51 6.38 -1.68
N SER A 106 11.46 7.71 -1.62
CA SER A 106 10.38 8.42 -0.92
C SER A 106 9.03 8.08 -1.52
N ALA A 107 8.92 8.08 -2.85
CA ALA A 107 7.73 7.67 -3.58
C ALA A 107 7.33 6.23 -3.24
N SER A 108 8.29 5.27 -3.23
CA SER A 108 7.97 3.89 -2.88
C SER A 108 7.49 3.71 -1.42
N HIS A 109 8.02 4.49 -0.48
CA HIS A 109 7.51 4.47 0.90
C HIS A 109 6.04 4.89 0.95
N VAL A 110 5.69 6.01 0.31
CA VAL A 110 4.31 6.50 0.26
C VAL A 110 3.41 5.54 -0.51
N SER A 111 3.89 4.92 -1.59
CA SER A 111 3.14 3.85 -2.29
C SER A 111 2.83 2.66 -1.37
N GLY A 112 3.76 2.27 -0.49
CA GLY A 112 3.53 1.23 0.51
C GLY A 112 2.46 1.63 1.53
N VAL A 113 2.46 2.89 1.99
CA VAL A 113 1.40 3.42 2.88
C VAL A 113 0.04 3.40 2.17
N ILE A 114 -0.03 3.85 0.92
CA ILE A 114 -1.26 3.82 0.13
C ILE A 114 -1.75 2.38 -0.07
N ALA A 115 -0.85 1.42 -0.30
CA ALA A 115 -1.22 0.01 -0.40
C ALA A 115 -1.82 -0.51 0.91
N LEU A 116 -1.27 -0.12 2.07
CA LEU A 116 -1.87 -0.44 3.37
C LEU A 116 -3.24 0.21 3.52
N MET A 117 -3.39 1.47 3.12
CA MET A 117 -4.68 2.17 3.15
C MET A 117 -5.73 1.42 2.32
N LEU A 118 -5.40 1.08 1.07
CA LEU A 118 -6.27 0.35 0.15
C LEU A 118 -6.53 -1.10 0.59
N SER A 119 -5.59 -1.72 1.33
CA SER A 119 -5.81 -3.05 1.91
C SER A 119 -6.89 -3.03 2.99
N TYR A 120 -7.06 -1.88 3.65
CA TYR A 120 -8.08 -1.70 4.68
C TYR A 120 -9.40 -1.21 4.08
N ASN A 121 -9.35 -0.20 3.21
CA ASN A 121 -10.53 0.30 2.49
C ASN A 121 -10.21 0.39 0.97
N PRO A 122 -10.60 -0.63 0.18
CA PRO A 122 -10.37 -0.66 -1.27
C PRO A 122 -11.16 0.38 -2.07
N GLN A 123 -12.18 1.03 -1.47
CA GLN A 123 -13.04 2.00 -2.14
C GLN A 123 -12.49 3.43 -2.11
N LEU A 124 -11.39 3.67 -1.36
CA LEU A 124 -10.79 4.99 -1.26
C LEU A 124 -10.43 5.56 -2.64
N SER A 125 -10.96 6.74 -2.94
CA SER A 125 -10.57 7.49 -4.11
C SER A 125 -9.18 8.09 -3.96
N ASN A 126 -8.55 8.42 -5.10
CA ASN A 126 -7.26 9.10 -5.12
C ASN A 126 -7.28 10.47 -4.39
N GLU A 127 -8.42 11.16 -4.37
CA GLU A 127 -8.60 12.42 -3.66
C GLU A 127 -8.63 12.22 -2.14
N GLU A 128 -9.38 11.22 -1.66
CA GLU A 128 -9.41 10.84 -0.25
C GLU A 128 -8.04 10.38 0.24
N ILE A 129 -7.34 9.55 -0.55
CA ILE A 129 -5.97 9.11 -0.23
C ILE A 129 -5.04 10.32 -0.09
N ARG A 130 -5.06 11.25 -1.05
CA ARG A 130 -4.25 12.47 -0.98
C ARG A 130 -4.59 13.28 0.25
N MET A 131 -5.87 13.52 0.50
CA MET A 131 -6.37 14.29 1.64
C MET A 131 -5.85 13.71 2.96
N LYS A 132 -6.11 12.41 3.19
CA LYS A 132 -5.67 11.71 4.40
C LYS A 132 -4.15 11.78 4.57
N LEU A 133 -3.37 11.50 3.53
CA LEU A 133 -1.90 11.62 3.58
C LEU A 133 -1.43 13.03 3.97
N THR A 134 -2.07 14.07 3.42
CA THR A 134 -1.70 15.46 3.72
C THR A 134 -2.16 15.92 5.10
N GLU A 135 -3.34 15.51 5.56
CA GLU A 135 -3.89 15.86 6.88
C GLU A 135 -3.13 15.18 8.01
N THR A 136 -2.65 13.96 7.80
CA THR A 136 -1.91 13.19 8.81
C THR A 136 -0.41 13.42 8.77
N SER A 137 0.09 14.25 7.83
CA SER A 137 1.51 14.57 7.73
C SER A 137 2.00 15.34 8.96
N VAL A 138 3.25 15.08 9.35
CA VAL A 138 3.84 15.62 10.58
C VAL A 138 4.74 16.80 10.26
N SER A 139 4.54 17.90 11.00
CA SER A 139 5.49 19.01 11.07
C SER A 139 6.49 18.82 12.21
N ASP A 140 7.72 19.27 12.01
CA ASP A 140 8.72 19.37 13.06
C ASP A 140 9.61 20.60 12.88
N ALA A 141 10.70 20.67 13.64
CA ALA A 141 11.64 21.79 13.59
C ALA A 141 12.29 22.00 12.20
N PHE A 142 12.36 20.95 11.36
CA PHE A 142 12.95 21.02 10.02
C PHE A 142 11.94 21.42 8.95
N THR A 143 10.67 21.07 9.12
CA THR A 143 9.63 21.40 8.14
C THR A 143 9.29 22.89 8.12
N GLY A 144 9.44 23.56 9.27
CA GLY A 144 8.93 24.91 9.48
C GLY A 144 7.40 24.94 9.37
N LEU A 145 6.85 26.09 8.95
CA LEU A 145 5.43 26.23 8.68
C LEU A 145 5.04 25.46 7.41
N ILE A 146 4.03 24.61 7.53
CA ILE A 146 3.46 23.80 6.44
C ILE A 146 2.01 24.25 6.14
N PRO A 147 1.53 24.11 4.89
CA PRO A 147 2.26 23.59 3.75
C PRO A 147 3.30 24.59 3.20
N ASN A 148 4.38 24.07 2.61
CA ASN A 148 5.34 24.87 1.86
C ASN A 148 5.93 24.09 0.68
N THR A 149 6.62 24.79 -0.23
CA THR A 149 7.11 24.20 -1.49
C THR A 149 8.31 23.27 -1.34
N SER A 150 8.89 23.14 -0.14
CA SER A 150 10.00 22.21 0.13
C SER A 150 9.52 20.92 0.77
N TRP A 151 8.60 21.05 1.74
CA TRP A 151 8.13 19.95 2.58
C TRP A 151 6.72 19.47 2.24
N GLY A 152 6.03 20.15 1.33
CA GLY A 152 4.61 19.92 1.12
C GLY A 152 3.85 20.17 2.42
N TYR A 153 2.95 19.26 2.75
CA TYR A 153 2.18 19.22 3.99
C TYR A 153 2.96 18.56 5.14
N GLY A 154 4.24 18.22 4.97
CA GLY A 154 5.10 17.69 6.02
C GLY A 154 5.60 16.27 5.73
N LYS A 155 6.06 15.60 6.78
CA LYS A 155 6.61 14.25 6.70
C LYS A 155 5.49 13.21 6.78
N ALA A 156 5.51 12.23 5.88
CA ALA A 156 4.56 11.13 5.85
C ALA A 156 4.49 10.40 7.20
N ASN A 157 3.27 10.18 7.70
CA ASN A 157 3.00 9.37 8.88
C ASN A 157 2.11 8.18 8.51
N ALA A 158 2.74 7.02 8.36
CA ALA A 158 2.07 5.80 7.93
C ALA A 158 0.98 5.34 8.91
N TYR A 159 1.25 5.45 10.21
CA TYR A 159 0.31 4.98 11.24
C TYR A 159 -0.97 5.81 11.20
N GLU A 160 -0.86 7.14 11.32
CA GLU A 160 -2.02 8.03 11.30
C GLU A 160 -2.75 7.98 9.94
N ALA A 161 -2.04 7.87 8.81
CA ALA A 161 -2.67 7.74 7.50
C ALA A 161 -3.56 6.50 7.41
N VAL A 162 -3.10 5.34 7.92
CA VAL A 162 -3.85 4.08 7.87
C VAL A 162 -4.93 4.02 8.95
N THR A 163 -4.72 4.55 10.15
CA THR A 163 -5.76 4.56 11.19
C THR A 163 -6.85 5.60 10.93
N SER A 164 -6.55 6.69 10.23
CA SER A 164 -7.54 7.73 9.90
C SER A 164 -8.61 7.31 8.87
N ILE A 165 -8.41 6.17 8.21
CA ILE A 165 -9.38 5.53 7.32
C ILE A 165 -10.02 4.29 7.96
N TYR A 166 -9.64 3.98 9.20
CA TYR A 166 -10.21 2.87 9.94
C TYR A 166 -11.61 3.27 10.41
N ASP A 167 -12.64 2.74 9.74
CA ASP A 167 -14.01 2.78 10.20
C ASP A 167 -14.43 1.35 10.61
N PRO A 168 -14.73 1.10 11.90
CA PRO A 168 -15.17 -0.21 12.36
C PRO A 168 -16.56 -0.60 11.80
N GLU A 169 -17.42 0.36 11.46
CA GLU A 169 -18.76 0.07 10.94
C GLU A 169 -18.71 -0.27 9.43
N GLU A 170 -17.78 0.32 8.69
CA GLU A 170 -17.60 0.04 7.25
C GLU A 170 -16.81 -1.26 6.99
N SER A 171 -15.85 -1.62 7.85
CA SER A 171 -15.03 -2.83 7.65
C SER A 171 -15.82 -4.15 7.73
N GLU A 172 -16.86 -4.20 8.57
CA GLU A 172 -17.75 -5.36 8.67
C GLU A 172 -18.70 -5.50 7.46
N THR A 173 -18.93 -4.42 6.69
CA THR A 173 -19.87 -4.46 5.56
C THR A 173 -19.23 -4.95 4.26
N TYR A 174 -17.89 -4.90 4.10
CA TYR A 174 -17.22 -5.29 2.85
C TYR A 174 -16.70 -6.72 2.78
N SER A 175 -16.54 -7.41 3.92
CA SER A 175 -16.04 -8.79 3.95
C SER A 175 -17.19 -9.77 4.18
N PRO A 176 -17.37 -10.79 3.32
CA PRO A 176 -18.35 -11.81 3.61
C PRO A 176 -17.91 -12.62 4.83
N THR A 177 -18.87 -13.11 5.60
CA THR A 177 -18.62 -13.99 6.74
C THR A 177 -19.25 -15.34 6.47
N VAL A 178 -18.62 -16.42 6.97
CA VAL A 178 -19.20 -17.75 6.93
C VAL A 178 -18.79 -18.52 8.18
N THR A 179 -19.76 -19.24 8.75
CA THR A 179 -19.57 -20.12 9.91
C THR A 179 -20.31 -21.43 9.68
N VAL A 180 -19.89 -22.48 10.37
CA VAL A 180 -20.65 -23.74 10.40
C VAL A 180 -21.46 -23.80 11.70
N SER A 181 -22.75 -24.12 11.60
CA SER A 181 -23.65 -24.13 12.77
C SER A 181 -23.31 -25.21 13.80
N SER A 182 -22.55 -26.24 13.41
CA SER A 182 -22.11 -27.32 14.29
C SER A 182 -20.74 -27.82 13.86
N ASN A 183 -19.89 -28.14 14.83
CA ASN A 183 -18.56 -28.69 14.59
C ASN A 183 -18.16 -29.53 15.82
N PRO A 184 -17.95 -30.85 15.70
CA PRO A 184 -17.88 -31.65 14.47
C PRO A 184 -19.21 -31.90 13.74
N VAL A 185 -19.14 -32.27 12.46
CA VAL A 185 -20.26 -32.70 11.62
C VAL A 185 -20.11 -34.16 11.17
N SER A 186 -21.21 -34.87 10.95
CA SER A 186 -21.19 -36.29 10.56
C SER A 186 -21.80 -36.58 9.18
N ASN A 187 -22.99 -36.03 8.94
CA ASN A 187 -23.75 -36.29 7.71
C ASN A 187 -23.88 -35.06 6.81
N ARG A 188 -23.88 -33.86 7.40
CA ARG A 188 -24.12 -32.60 6.72
C ARG A 188 -23.50 -31.45 7.50
N ALA A 189 -23.05 -30.43 6.78
CA ALA A 189 -22.64 -29.15 7.35
C ALA A 189 -23.63 -28.08 6.91
N LEU A 190 -24.20 -27.35 7.88
CA LEU A 190 -24.96 -26.14 7.60
C LEU A 190 -24.03 -24.95 7.73
N PHE A 191 -23.76 -24.27 6.63
CA PHE A 191 -23.04 -23.01 6.60
C PHE A 191 -24.03 -21.87 6.74
N THR A 192 -23.75 -20.95 7.68
CA THR A 192 -24.44 -19.67 7.79
C THR A 192 -23.48 -18.59 7.33
N TYR A 193 -23.91 -17.75 6.40
CA TYR A 193 -23.11 -16.68 5.85
C TYR A 193 -23.84 -15.35 5.83
N MET A 194 -23.08 -14.27 5.86
CA MET A 194 -23.54 -12.91 5.58
C MET A 194 -22.67 -12.33 4.48
N LEU A 195 -23.30 -11.67 3.52
CA LEU A 195 -22.64 -11.12 2.34
C LEU A 195 -22.73 -9.60 2.37
N PRO A 196 -21.73 -8.89 1.82
CA PRO A 196 -21.81 -7.45 1.59
C PRO A 196 -23.06 -7.05 0.81
N GLU A 197 -23.61 -5.88 1.10
CA GLU A 197 -24.75 -5.33 0.36
C GLU A 197 -24.39 -5.17 -1.13
N GLY A 198 -25.33 -5.51 -2.02
CA GLY A 198 -25.12 -5.46 -3.47
C GLY A 198 -24.28 -6.62 -4.03
N THR A 199 -23.95 -7.64 -3.23
CA THR A 199 -23.31 -8.86 -3.73
C THR A 199 -24.19 -9.55 -4.77
N THR A 200 -23.71 -9.65 -6.01
CA THR A 200 -24.43 -10.36 -7.10
C THR A 200 -24.01 -11.82 -7.25
N GLN A 201 -22.84 -12.19 -6.71
CA GLN A 201 -22.31 -13.55 -6.78
C GLN A 201 -21.45 -13.84 -5.55
N ALA A 202 -21.65 -15.01 -4.94
CA ALA A 202 -20.84 -15.51 -3.85
C ALA A 202 -20.56 -17.01 -4.02
N THR A 203 -19.37 -17.45 -3.65
CA THR A 203 -18.92 -18.84 -3.82
C THR A 203 -18.37 -19.39 -2.51
N LEU A 204 -18.98 -20.48 -2.01
CA LEU A 204 -18.47 -21.27 -0.90
C LEU A 204 -17.42 -22.26 -1.40
N GLN A 205 -16.29 -22.35 -0.70
CA GLN A 205 -15.20 -23.26 -1.02
C GLN A 205 -14.76 -24.05 0.21
N VAL A 206 -14.44 -25.33 0.03
CA VAL A 206 -13.89 -26.21 1.06
C VAL A 206 -12.62 -26.88 0.56
N TYR A 207 -11.61 -26.92 1.43
CA TYR A 207 -10.26 -27.36 1.17
C TYR A 207 -9.82 -28.42 2.17
N ASN A 208 -8.83 -29.24 1.80
CA ASN A 208 -8.08 -30.04 2.77
C ASN A 208 -7.03 -29.19 3.51
N ILE A 209 -6.36 -29.77 4.51
CA ILE A 209 -5.33 -29.10 5.31
C ILE A 209 -4.07 -28.69 4.53
N VAL A 210 -3.88 -29.22 3.32
CA VAL A 210 -2.76 -28.87 2.43
C VAL A 210 -3.17 -27.77 1.44
N GLY A 211 -4.41 -27.27 1.52
CA GLY A 211 -4.92 -26.19 0.67
C GLY A 211 -5.44 -26.65 -0.69
N ALA A 212 -5.63 -27.96 -0.91
CA ALA A 212 -6.25 -28.44 -2.15
C ALA A 212 -7.78 -28.26 -2.10
N LEU A 213 -8.34 -27.63 -3.13
CA LEU A 213 -9.79 -27.41 -3.27
C LEU A 213 -10.51 -28.74 -3.47
N LEU A 214 -11.49 -29.01 -2.62
CA LEU A 214 -12.30 -30.23 -2.66
C LEU A 214 -13.73 -29.96 -3.12
N PHE A 215 -14.33 -28.87 -2.66
CA PHE A 215 -15.70 -28.50 -2.97
C PHE A 215 -15.80 -27.02 -3.29
N GLN A 216 -16.62 -26.67 -4.29
CA GLN A 216 -16.94 -25.31 -4.65
C GLN A 216 -18.39 -25.21 -5.11
N GLN A 217 -19.14 -24.26 -4.57
CA GLN A 217 -20.53 -24.02 -4.94
C GLN A 217 -20.86 -22.53 -4.89
N GLU A 218 -21.52 -22.05 -5.94
CA GLU A 218 -22.15 -20.73 -5.93
C GLU A 218 -23.38 -20.75 -5.01
N VAL A 219 -23.41 -19.83 -4.05
CA VAL A 219 -24.51 -19.71 -3.08
C VAL A 219 -25.39 -18.53 -3.46
N ASP A 220 -26.67 -18.64 -3.10
CA ASP A 220 -27.67 -17.61 -3.37
C ASP A 220 -27.39 -16.35 -2.52
N PRO A 221 -27.14 -15.18 -3.13
CA PRO A 221 -26.89 -13.95 -2.38
C PRO A 221 -28.07 -13.48 -1.51
N GLU A 222 -29.30 -13.90 -1.84
CA GLU A 222 -30.51 -13.57 -1.09
C GLU A 222 -30.78 -14.55 0.08
N SER A 223 -30.00 -15.62 0.19
CA SER A 223 -30.04 -16.56 1.30
C SER A 223 -28.98 -16.21 2.35
N SER A 224 -29.11 -16.78 3.54
CA SER A 224 -28.10 -16.70 4.61
C SER A 224 -27.52 -18.06 4.98
N GLN A 225 -27.94 -19.12 4.29
CA GLN A 225 -27.57 -20.49 4.63
C GLN A 225 -27.35 -21.37 3.39
N TYR A 226 -26.47 -22.35 3.55
CA TYR A 226 -26.23 -23.41 2.57
C TYR A 226 -25.95 -24.74 3.29
N GLU A 227 -26.70 -25.79 2.95
CA GLU A 227 -26.51 -27.14 3.49
C GLU A 227 -25.64 -27.96 2.52
N TRP A 228 -24.59 -28.59 3.05
CA TRP A 228 -23.65 -29.39 2.27
C TRP A 228 -23.55 -30.82 2.80
N ASP A 229 -23.69 -31.79 1.91
CA ASP A 229 -23.70 -33.24 2.20
C ASP A 229 -22.30 -33.86 2.41
N LEU A 230 -21.25 -33.03 2.56
CA LEU A 230 -19.87 -33.48 2.75
C LEU A 230 -19.31 -34.28 1.56
N ILE A 231 -19.78 -33.93 0.36
CA ILE A 231 -19.38 -34.55 -0.92
C ILE A 231 -18.50 -33.56 -1.69
N ASP A 232 -17.37 -34.03 -2.20
CA ASP A 232 -16.46 -33.24 -3.02
C ASP A 232 -17.01 -33.00 -4.45
N ASN A 233 -16.34 -32.14 -5.23
CA ASN A 233 -16.73 -31.82 -6.61
C ASN A 233 -16.70 -33.03 -7.56
N LEU A 234 -16.11 -34.17 -7.15
CA LEU A 234 -16.07 -35.42 -7.91
C LEU A 234 -17.15 -36.41 -7.45
N GLY A 235 -18.07 -36.00 -6.57
CA GLY A 235 -19.13 -36.86 -6.07
C GLY A 235 -18.68 -37.85 -4.99
N ARG A 236 -17.48 -37.66 -4.41
CA ARG A 236 -16.93 -38.55 -3.39
C ARG A 236 -17.21 -38.00 -2.01
N LEU A 237 -17.67 -38.89 -1.15
CA LEU A 237 -17.90 -38.58 0.25
C LEU A 237 -16.55 -38.33 0.96
N LEU A 238 -16.43 -37.19 1.65
CA LEU A 238 -15.20 -36.82 2.35
C LEU A 238 -14.95 -37.70 3.58
N ALA A 239 -13.68 -37.96 3.89
CA ALA A 239 -13.28 -38.78 5.03
C ALA A 239 -13.32 -38.02 6.37
N ASN A 240 -13.26 -38.75 7.49
CA ASN A 240 -13.09 -38.13 8.81
C ASN A 240 -11.78 -37.32 8.83
N GLY A 241 -11.82 -36.09 9.35
CA GLY A 241 -10.65 -35.21 9.35
C GLY A 241 -10.98 -33.73 9.50
N LEU A 242 -9.93 -32.91 9.46
CA LEU A 242 -10.01 -31.45 9.47
C LEU A 242 -10.04 -30.91 8.04
N TYR A 243 -10.92 -29.95 7.80
CA TYR A 243 -11.11 -29.24 6.55
C TYR A 243 -11.13 -27.74 6.81
N LEU A 244 -10.77 -26.97 5.78
CA LEU A 244 -10.81 -25.51 5.80
C LEU A 244 -11.91 -25.03 4.87
N TYR A 245 -12.58 -23.94 5.20
CA TYR A 245 -13.61 -23.36 4.34
C TYR A 245 -13.54 -21.84 4.31
N THR A 246 -14.06 -21.25 3.23
CA THR A 246 -14.19 -19.81 3.06
C THR A 246 -15.33 -19.52 2.08
N ILE A 247 -15.87 -18.31 2.13
CA ILE A 247 -16.79 -17.79 1.12
C ILE A 247 -16.15 -16.58 0.45
N ILE A 248 -16.27 -16.49 -0.88
CA ILE A 248 -15.76 -15.39 -1.69
C ILE A 248 -16.95 -14.61 -2.26
N ALA A 249 -16.98 -13.30 -2.05
CA ALA A 249 -18.01 -12.40 -2.57
C ALA A 249 -17.37 -11.07 -3.01
N GLY A 250 -17.72 -10.58 -4.20
CA GLY A 250 -17.21 -9.28 -4.68
C GLY A 250 -15.69 -9.17 -4.79
N GLY A 251 -14.97 -10.29 -4.91
CA GLY A 251 -13.50 -10.34 -4.92
C GLY A 251 -12.84 -10.43 -3.54
N ASN A 252 -13.62 -10.29 -2.45
CA ASN A 252 -13.15 -10.47 -1.08
C ASN A 252 -13.43 -11.88 -0.59
N SER A 253 -12.54 -12.41 0.25
CA SER A 253 -12.67 -13.71 0.89
C SER A 253 -12.99 -13.52 2.36
N SER A 254 -13.85 -14.36 2.93
CA SER A 254 -14.02 -14.43 4.38
C SER A 254 -12.75 -14.91 5.06
N GLU A 255 -12.69 -14.77 6.39
CA GLU A 255 -11.74 -15.53 7.18
C GLU A 255 -11.85 -17.04 6.92
N ILE A 256 -10.74 -17.76 7.08
CA ILE A 256 -10.67 -19.21 6.88
C ILE A 256 -11.26 -19.91 8.12
N GLY A 257 -12.41 -20.53 7.92
CA GLY A 257 -13.06 -21.39 8.90
C GLY A 257 -12.46 -22.79 8.95
N ARG A 258 -12.69 -23.48 10.07
CA ARG A 258 -12.25 -24.87 10.30
C ARG A 258 -13.46 -25.76 10.54
N LEU A 259 -13.48 -26.92 9.89
CA LEU A 259 -14.55 -27.91 9.99
C LEU A 259 -13.96 -29.28 10.29
N VAL A 260 -14.48 -29.98 11.30
CA VAL A 260 -14.10 -31.36 11.60
C VAL A 260 -15.24 -32.30 11.18
N ILE A 261 -14.92 -33.28 10.36
CA ILE A 261 -15.86 -34.36 9.98
C ILE A 261 -15.57 -35.59 10.86
N ILE A 262 -16.60 -36.10 11.54
CA ILE A 262 -16.56 -37.34 12.33
C ILE A 262 -17.82 -38.16 12.02
N ARG A 263 -17.62 -39.37 11.52
CA ARG A 263 -18.65 -40.39 11.35
C ARG A 263 -18.47 -41.53 12.34
#